data_AF-A0A7G8VEY0-F1
#
_entry.id   AF-A0A7G8VEY0-F1
#
_cell.length_a   1.000
_cell.length_b   1.000
_cell.length_c   1.000
_cell.angle_alpha   90.00
_cell.angle_beta   90.00
_cell.angle_gamma   90.00
#
_symmetry.space_group_name_H-M   'P 1'
#
loop_
_entity.id
_entity.type
_entity.pdbx_description
1 polymer ?
#
loop_
_entity_poly.entity_id
_entity_poly.type
_entity_poly.pdbx_seq_one_letter_code
_entity_poly.pdbx_strand_id
1 'polypeptide(L)'
;MKRFLVTHNYGMGALYWWIEAPSSDAIIQRYAEVEVVDLNGIDPSRFASTASLSIDDPAPPDLAGLEDQRRVQRGKPGYGALVGRGKVYLKQDYAEEDETYLTECDEAGYRTRQIVQSADGSMERSGPDDWLFNPPEDLWNPDLAPCEISREEFDSLWDRARDGE
;
A
#
# COMPACT_ATOMS: atom_id res chain seq x y z
N MET A 1 18.29 3.14 -19.40
CA MET A 1 17.46 3.59 -18.28
C MET A 1 16.22 4.29 -18.82
N LYS A 2 15.10 4.17 -18.11
CA LYS A 2 13.85 4.90 -18.34
C LYS A 2 13.59 5.77 -17.11
N ARG A 3 12.86 6.86 -17.28
CA ARG A 3 12.51 7.77 -16.19
C ARG A 3 11.08 7.50 -15.75
N PHE A 4 10.88 7.33 -14.45
CA PHE A 4 9.60 7.03 -13.82
C PHE A 4 9.28 8.09 -12.78
N LEU A 5 8.02 8.53 -12.72
CA LEU A 5 7.54 9.31 -11.57
C LEU A 5 7.16 8.32 -10.48
N VAL A 6 7.72 8.52 -9.29
CA VAL A 6 7.56 7.64 -8.13
C VAL A 6 6.96 8.45 -7.00
N THR A 7 6.02 7.85 -6.28
CA THR A 7 5.38 8.48 -5.12
C THR A 7 5.47 7.59 -3.89
N HIS A 8 5.58 8.19 -2.71
CA HIS A 8 5.25 7.54 -1.44
C HIS A 8 4.03 8.25 -0.88
N ASN A 9 2.88 7.58 -0.92
CA ASN A 9 1.62 8.08 -0.40
C ASN A 9 1.42 7.58 1.04
N TYR A 10 1.56 8.48 2.00
CA TYR A 10 1.41 8.17 3.44
C TYR A 10 0.07 8.70 4.00
N GLY A 11 -0.93 8.86 3.14
CA GLY A 11 -2.29 9.26 3.49
C GLY A 11 -2.47 10.77 3.59
N MET A 12 -1.85 11.41 4.58
CA MET A 12 -1.97 12.87 4.78
C MET A 12 -1.22 13.72 3.74
N GLY A 13 -0.46 13.07 2.86
CA GLY A 13 0.31 13.70 1.80
C GLY A 13 1.06 12.68 0.96
N ALA A 14 1.79 13.17 -0.02
CA ALA A 14 2.62 12.35 -0.90
C ALA A 14 3.94 13.06 -1.19
N LEU A 15 5.02 12.28 -1.21
CA LEU A 15 6.32 12.72 -1.71
C LEU A 15 6.54 12.16 -3.10
N TYR A 16 7.16 12.95 -3.98
CA TYR A 16 7.40 12.57 -5.37
C TYR A 16 8.89 12.63 -5.71
N TRP A 17 9.32 11.71 -6.57
CA TRP A 17 10.65 11.71 -7.18
C TRP A 17 10.57 11.27 -8.63
N TRP A 18 11.45 11.82 -9.45
CA TRP A 18 11.80 11.19 -10.72
C TRP A 18 12.95 10.23 -10.50
N ILE A 19 12.76 8.96 -10.84
CA ILE A 19 13.79 7.93 -10.72
C ILE A 19 14.14 7.37 -12.09
N GLU A 20 15.42 7.41 -12.44
CA GLU A 20 15.96 6.71 -13.60
C GLU A 20 16.29 5.26 -13.23
N ALA A 21 15.64 4.30 -13.88
CA ALA A 21 15.75 2.89 -13.57
C ALA A 21 15.62 2.02 -14.84
N PRO A 22 16.03 0.74 -14.80
CA PRO A 22 15.83 -0.16 -15.94
C PRO A 22 14.34 -0.52 -16.15
N SER A 23 13.54 -0.54 -15.09
CA SER A 23 12.09 -0.82 -15.11
C SER A 23 11.39 -0.24 -13.88
N SER A 24 10.06 -0.19 -13.91
CA SER A 24 9.22 0.09 -12.72
C SER A 24 9.43 -0.97 -11.64
N ASP A 25 9.51 -2.25 -12.02
CA ASP A 25 9.72 -3.35 -11.07
C ASP A 25 11.03 -3.21 -10.30
N ALA A 26 12.08 -2.67 -10.93
CA ALA A 26 13.34 -2.42 -10.25
C ALA A 26 13.18 -1.38 -9.11
N ILE A 27 12.32 -0.37 -9.31
CA ILE A 27 12.01 0.64 -8.29
C ILE A 27 11.24 0.02 -7.14
N ILE A 28 10.15 -0.71 -7.44
CA ILE A 28 9.30 -1.36 -6.43
C ILE A 28 10.10 -2.39 -5.60
N GLN A 29 11.03 -3.11 -6.23
CA GLN A 29 11.92 -4.05 -5.52
C GLN A 29 13.05 -3.36 -4.75
N ARG A 30 13.34 -2.08 -5.01
CA ARG A 30 14.39 -1.30 -4.34
C ARG A 30 13.84 -0.55 -3.12
N TYR A 31 12.66 0.05 -3.22
CA TYR A 31 12.07 0.90 -2.19
C TYR A 31 10.72 0.31 -1.72
N ALA A 32 10.49 0.30 -0.41
CA ALA A 32 9.22 -0.12 0.18
C ALA A 32 8.16 0.96 0.01
N GLU A 33 6.88 0.58 0.00
CA GLU A 33 5.72 1.51 0.04
C GLU A 33 5.64 2.56 -1.09
N VAL A 34 6.53 2.52 -2.08
CA VAL A 34 6.46 3.42 -3.22
C VAL A 34 5.60 2.86 -4.33
N GLU A 35 4.98 3.77 -5.07
CA GLU A 35 4.22 3.47 -6.29
C GLU A 35 4.86 4.17 -7.49
N VAL A 36 4.80 3.53 -8.65
CA VAL A 36 5.12 4.19 -9.92
C VAL A 36 3.84 4.81 -10.48
N VAL A 37 3.83 6.13 -10.59
CA VAL A 37 2.66 6.90 -11.03
C VAL A 37 2.42 6.68 -12.52
N ASP A 38 1.20 6.26 -12.89
CA ASP A 38 0.76 6.30 -14.28
C ASP A 38 0.49 7.75 -14.70
N LEU A 39 1.25 8.23 -15.67
CA LEU A 39 1.13 9.59 -16.19
C LEU A 39 0.02 9.74 -17.24
N ASN A 40 -0.73 8.67 -17.56
CA ASN A 40 -1.85 8.76 -18.48
C ASN A 40 -2.90 9.77 -17.98
N GLY A 41 -3.07 10.86 -18.73
CA GLY A 41 -3.99 11.95 -18.36
C GLY A 41 -3.42 12.94 -17.33
N ILE A 42 -2.17 12.77 -16.90
CA ILE A 42 -1.46 13.69 -15.99
C ILE A 42 -0.40 14.47 -16.78
N ASP A 43 -0.43 15.80 -16.71
CA ASP A 43 0.62 16.63 -17.30
C ASP A 43 1.93 16.49 -16.49
N PRO A 44 3.02 15.92 -17.07
CA PRO A 44 4.28 15.75 -16.37
C PRO A 44 4.92 17.08 -15.95
N SER A 45 4.54 18.21 -16.56
CA SER A 45 5.07 19.53 -16.21
C SER A 45 4.74 19.93 -14.76
N ARG A 46 3.66 19.36 -14.19
CA ARG A 46 3.30 19.53 -12.77
C ARG A 46 4.38 19.04 -11.81
N PHE A 47 5.23 18.12 -12.26
CA PHE A 47 6.33 17.55 -11.48
C PHE A 47 7.70 18.01 -12.00
N ALA A 48 7.77 19.11 -12.76
CA ALA A 48 9.03 19.56 -13.34
C ALA A 48 10.07 19.96 -12.28
N SER A 49 9.62 20.47 -11.12
CA SER A 49 10.48 20.84 -9.99
C SER A 49 10.82 19.68 -9.06
N THR A 50 10.27 18.49 -9.30
CA THR A 50 10.51 17.30 -8.50
C THR A 50 11.94 16.81 -8.69
N ALA A 51 12.60 16.41 -7.61
CA ALA A 51 13.97 15.90 -7.63
C ALA A 51 14.11 14.71 -8.60
N SER A 52 15.25 14.63 -9.29
CA SER A 52 15.58 13.53 -10.21
C SER A 52 16.85 12.83 -9.75
N LEU A 53 16.81 11.50 -9.65
CA LEU A 53 17.94 10.68 -9.23
C LEU A 53 18.06 9.39 -10.08
N SER A 54 19.26 8.82 -10.14
CA SER A 54 19.46 7.45 -10.61
C SER A 54 19.13 6.46 -9.50
N ILE A 55 18.53 5.31 -9.83
CA ILE A 55 18.29 4.22 -8.88
C ILE A 55 19.58 3.66 -8.25
N ASP A 56 20.72 3.86 -8.93
CA ASP A 56 22.04 3.41 -8.48
C ASP A 56 22.75 4.43 -7.56
N ASP A 57 22.23 5.65 -7.47
CA ASP A 57 22.77 6.68 -6.57
C ASP A 57 22.29 6.44 -5.12
N PRO A 58 23.00 6.94 -4.11
CA PRO A 58 22.52 6.93 -2.74
C PRO A 58 21.15 7.61 -2.61
N ALA A 59 20.19 6.90 -2.02
CA ALA A 59 18.84 7.44 -1.80
C ALA A 59 18.87 8.66 -0.87
N PRO A 60 18.07 9.71 -1.14
CA PRO A 60 17.89 10.82 -0.21
C PRO A 60 17.26 10.34 1.11
N PRO A 61 17.36 11.09 2.22
CA PRO A 61 16.90 10.65 3.54
C PRO A 61 15.47 10.10 3.55
N ASP A 62 14.54 10.74 2.83
CA ASP A 62 13.13 10.34 2.77
C ASP A 62 12.90 9.01 2.01
N LEU A 63 13.81 8.60 1.12
CA LEU A 63 13.76 7.30 0.41
C LEU A 63 14.70 6.26 1.04
N ALA A 64 15.74 6.68 1.75
CA ALA A 64 16.74 5.78 2.33
C ALA A 64 16.13 4.82 3.35
N GLY A 65 15.17 5.29 4.16
CA GLY A 65 14.41 4.42 5.07
C GLY A 65 13.62 3.34 4.35
N LEU A 66 12.94 3.71 3.26
CA LEU A 66 12.17 2.78 2.43
C LEU A 66 13.07 1.77 1.70
N GLU A 67 14.27 2.18 1.30
CA GLU A 67 15.28 1.28 0.74
C GLU A 67 15.74 0.24 1.76
N ASP A 68 16.07 0.70 2.97
CA ASP A 68 16.50 -0.17 4.07
C ASP A 68 15.40 -1.16 4.47
N GLN A 69 14.16 -0.68 4.56
CA GLN A 69 12.97 -1.51 4.83
C GLN A 69 12.81 -2.59 3.76
N ARG A 70 12.81 -2.22 2.48
CA ARG A 70 12.67 -3.19 1.38
C ARG A 70 13.79 -4.21 1.36
N ARG A 71 15.03 -3.79 1.64
CA ARG A 71 16.18 -4.69 1.75
C ARG A 71 15.96 -5.75 2.82
N VAL A 72 15.43 -5.38 3.99
CA VAL A 72 15.10 -6.34 5.07
C VAL A 72 13.96 -7.26 4.65
N GLN A 73 12.87 -6.71 4.11
CA GLN A 73 11.69 -7.47 3.69
C GLN A 73 12.04 -8.55 2.65
N ARG A 74 12.89 -8.24 1.67
CA ARG A 74 13.35 -9.21 0.65
C ARG A 74 14.01 -10.47 1.22
N GLY A 75 14.55 -10.41 2.42
CA GLY A 75 15.17 -11.54 3.11
C GLY A 75 14.20 -12.39 3.93
N LYS A 76 12.95 -11.95 4.11
CA LYS A 76 11.96 -12.64 4.94
C LYS A 76 11.10 -13.62 4.10
N PRO A 77 10.70 -14.77 4.67
CA PRO A 77 9.63 -15.59 4.11
C PRO A 77 8.35 -14.76 3.91
N GLY A 78 7.62 -15.00 2.83
CA GLY A 78 6.38 -14.28 2.52
C GLY A 78 6.58 -12.98 1.72
N TYR A 79 7.81 -12.56 1.44
CA TYR A 79 8.06 -11.38 0.61
C TYR A 79 7.38 -11.53 -0.76
N GLY A 80 6.53 -10.56 -1.11
CA GLY A 80 5.78 -10.59 -2.37
C GLY A 80 4.69 -11.67 -2.47
N ALA A 81 4.33 -12.35 -1.38
CA ALA A 81 3.37 -13.46 -1.44
C ALA A 81 1.94 -13.04 -1.85
N LEU A 82 1.62 -11.75 -1.72
CA LEU A 82 0.31 -11.20 -2.07
C LEU A 82 0.27 -10.57 -3.48
N VAL A 83 1.42 -10.36 -4.10
CA VAL A 83 1.54 -9.64 -5.38
C VAL A 83 0.95 -10.45 -6.53
N GLY A 84 0.16 -9.77 -7.38
CA GLY A 84 -0.40 -10.36 -8.61
C GLY A 84 -1.53 -11.37 -8.39
N ARG A 85 -2.12 -11.41 -7.19
CA ARG A 85 -3.21 -12.34 -6.84
C ARG A 85 -4.62 -11.79 -7.12
N GLY A 86 -4.73 -10.60 -7.70
CA GLY A 86 -6.00 -9.91 -7.79
C GLY A 86 -6.31 -9.19 -6.47
N LYS A 87 -7.56 -9.32 -6.02
CA LYS A 87 -7.98 -8.82 -4.71
C LYS A 87 -7.42 -9.69 -3.59
N VAL A 88 -6.97 -9.05 -2.52
CA VAL A 88 -6.52 -9.70 -1.29
C VAL A 88 -7.37 -9.22 -0.11
N TYR A 89 -7.55 -10.10 0.88
CA TYR A 89 -8.37 -9.82 2.06
C TYR A 89 -7.49 -9.97 3.29
N LEU A 90 -7.35 -8.91 4.06
CA LEU A 90 -6.45 -8.86 5.21
C LEU A 90 -7.24 -8.69 6.50
N LYS A 91 -6.72 -9.26 7.59
CA LYS A 91 -7.19 -9.06 8.96
C LYS A 91 -6.01 -8.66 9.84
N GLN A 92 -6.05 -7.44 10.36
CA GLN A 92 -4.97 -6.82 11.13
C GLN A 92 -5.50 -6.35 12.48
N ASP A 93 -4.82 -6.76 13.56
CA ASP A 93 -5.18 -6.37 14.92
C ASP A 93 -4.42 -5.09 15.30
N TYR A 94 -5.16 -4.05 15.68
CA TYR A 94 -4.65 -2.76 16.13
C TYR A 94 -4.86 -2.64 17.64
N ALA A 95 -3.93 -3.24 18.39
CA ALA A 95 -4.03 -3.34 19.85
C ALA A 95 -4.07 -1.99 20.58
N GLU A 96 -3.55 -0.91 19.98
CA GLU A 96 -3.62 0.43 20.57
C GLU A 96 -5.02 1.05 20.47
N GLU A 97 -5.82 0.59 19.51
CA GLU A 97 -7.19 1.06 19.25
C GLU A 97 -8.25 0.07 19.78
N ASP A 98 -7.82 -1.07 20.32
CA ASP A 98 -8.69 -2.19 20.70
C ASP A 98 -9.63 -2.62 19.55
N GLU A 99 -9.11 -2.56 18.32
CA GLU A 99 -9.84 -2.80 17.08
C GLU A 99 -9.15 -3.83 16.19
N THR A 100 -9.94 -4.57 15.42
CA THR A 100 -9.47 -5.42 14.34
C THR A 100 -10.00 -4.88 13.02
N TYR A 101 -9.09 -4.60 12.10
CA TYR A 101 -9.42 -4.10 10.77
C TYR A 101 -9.40 -5.27 9.81
N LEU A 102 -10.48 -5.40 9.04
CA LEU A 102 -10.54 -6.29 7.90
C LEU A 102 -10.63 -5.46 6.63
N THR A 103 -9.76 -5.69 5.67
CA THR A 103 -9.68 -4.88 4.44
C THR A 103 -9.73 -5.77 3.20
N GLU A 104 -10.47 -5.35 2.18
CA GLU A 104 -10.33 -5.83 0.82
C GLU A 104 -9.44 -4.84 0.06
N CYS A 105 -8.26 -5.28 -0.38
CA CYS A 105 -7.36 -4.47 -1.18
C CYS A 105 -7.37 -4.93 -2.65
N ASP A 106 -7.26 -3.99 -3.57
CA ASP A 106 -7.06 -4.29 -4.99
C ASP A 106 -5.60 -4.69 -5.30
N GLU A 107 -5.29 -4.92 -6.58
CA GLU A 107 -3.96 -5.34 -7.03
C GLU A 107 -2.87 -4.28 -6.77
N ALA A 108 -3.24 -3.02 -6.63
CA ALA A 108 -2.35 -1.92 -6.31
C ALA A 108 -2.24 -1.68 -4.80
N GLY A 109 -2.97 -2.46 -3.98
CA GLY A 109 -2.98 -2.36 -2.53
C GLY A 109 -3.99 -1.35 -1.97
N TYR A 110 -4.77 -0.68 -2.82
CA TYR A 110 -5.77 0.27 -2.35
C TYR A 110 -6.94 -0.47 -1.72
N ARG A 111 -7.37 -0.02 -0.54
CA ARG A 111 -8.58 -0.54 0.08
C ARG A 111 -9.78 -0.21 -0.81
N THR A 112 -10.68 -1.16 -0.92
CA THR A 112 -11.94 -1.05 -1.67
C THR A 112 -13.16 -1.36 -0.80
N ARG A 113 -12.94 -2.07 0.31
CA ARG A 113 -13.89 -2.30 1.40
C ARG A 113 -13.12 -2.42 2.71
N GLN A 114 -13.69 -1.93 3.81
CA GLN A 114 -13.14 -2.11 5.15
C GLN A 114 -14.24 -2.47 6.14
N ILE A 115 -13.92 -3.34 7.10
CA ILE A 115 -14.71 -3.59 8.31
C ILE A 115 -13.83 -3.26 9.49
N VAL A 116 -14.32 -2.42 10.40
CA VAL A 116 -13.71 -2.22 11.72
C VAL A 116 -14.51 -3.03 12.71
N GLN A 117 -13.84 -3.92 13.43
CA GLN A 117 -14.43 -4.69 14.52
C GLN A 117 -13.88 -4.17 15.85
N SER A 118 -14.74 -3.56 16.66
CA SER A 118 -14.37 -3.06 17.99
C SER A 118 -14.35 -4.19 19.04
N ALA A 119 -13.69 -3.95 20.17
CA ALA A 119 -13.58 -4.93 21.27
C ALA A 119 -14.93 -5.44 21.83
N ASP A 120 -16.01 -4.67 21.70
CA ASP A 120 -17.35 -5.09 22.11
C ASP A 120 -18.03 -6.04 21.10
N GLY A 121 -17.37 -6.32 19.97
CA GLY A 121 -17.84 -7.17 18.89
C GLY A 121 -18.77 -6.47 17.91
N SER A 122 -18.97 -5.16 18.04
CA SER A 122 -19.60 -4.35 17.00
C SER A 122 -18.72 -4.33 15.74
N MET A 123 -19.38 -4.21 14.58
CA MET A 123 -18.73 -4.22 13.28
C MET A 123 -19.35 -3.14 12.41
N GLU A 124 -18.49 -2.27 11.91
CA GLU A 124 -18.84 -1.17 11.02
C GLU A 124 -18.13 -1.35 9.69
N ARG A 125 -18.85 -1.18 8.59
CA ARG A 125 -18.31 -1.31 7.23
C ARG A 125 -18.29 0.03 6.54
N SER A 126 -17.23 0.27 5.77
CA SER A 126 -17.06 1.49 4.99
C SER A 126 -16.40 1.19 3.65
N GLY A 127 -16.52 2.12 2.72
CA GLY A 127 -15.91 2.10 1.40
C GLY A 127 -15.12 3.37 1.08
N PRO A 128 -14.53 3.44 -0.13
CA PRO A 128 -13.68 4.57 -0.54
C PRO A 128 -14.35 5.94 -0.45
N ASP A 129 -15.66 6.01 -0.59
CA ASP A 129 -16.42 7.26 -0.49
C ASP A 129 -16.50 7.82 0.94
N ASP A 130 -16.24 6.97 1.95
CA ASP A 130 -16.30 7.32 3.37
C ASP A 130 -14.93 7.77 3.93
N TRP A 131 -13.83 7.58 3.16
CA TRP A 131 -12.47 7.78 3.65
C TRP A 131 -11.84 9.05 3.12
N LEU A 132 -11.31 9.88 4.01
CA LEU A 132 -10.49 11.04 3.63
C LEU A 132 -9.13 10.64 3.05
N PHE A 133 -8.59 9.51 3.50
CA PHE A 133 -7.26 9.01 3.13
C PHE A 133 -7.31 7.53 2.83
N ASN A 134 -6.73 7.13 1.70
CA ASN A 134 -6.61 5.73 1.31
C ASN A 134 -5.23 5.43 0.71
N PRO A 135 -4.15 5.53 1.50
CA PRO A 135 -2.86 5.05 1.03
C PRO A 135 -2.91 3.53 0.79
N PRO A 136 -2.20 3.01 -0.22
CA PRO A 136 -2.21 1.58 -0.49
C PRO A 136 -1.34 0.81 0.49
N GLU A 137 -1.72 -0.44 0.73
CA GLU A 137 -0.87 -1.42 1.40
C GLU A 137 0.27 -1.87 0.48
N ASP A 138 1.49 -1.97 1.03
CA ASP A 138 2.62 -2.55 0.31
C ASP A 138 2.47 -4.07 0.24
N LEU A 139 1.85 -4.60 -0.82
CA LEU A 139 1.62 -6.05 -1.00
C LEU A 139 2.90 -6.89 -1.09
N TRP A 140 4.07 -6.25 -1.21
CA TRP A 140 5.36 -6.93 -1.09
C TRP A 140 5.78 -7.15 0.35
N ASN A 141 5.15 -6.47 1.31
CA ASN A 141 5.45 -6.58 2.73
C ASN A 141 5.17 -8.02 3.22
N PRO A 142 6.20 -8.77 3.64
CA PRO A 142 6.06 -10.14 4.11
C PRO A 142 5.18 -10.27 5.36
N ASP A 143 5.09 -9.20 6.15
CA ASP A 143 4.35 -9.21 7.40
C ASP A 143 2.82 -9.15 7.16
N LEU A 144 2.36 -8.82 5.94
CA LEU A 144 0.95 -8.88 5.54
C LEU A 144 0.49 -10.29 5.14
N ALA A 145 1.38 -11.14 4.63
CA ALA A 145 1.05 -12.49 4.21
C ALA A 145 0.33 -13.34 5.29
N PRO A 146 0.77 -13.34 6.58
CA PRO A 146 0.07 -14.09 7.63
C PRO A 146 -1.28 -13.48 8.04
N CYS A 147 -1.57 -12.24 7.63
CA CYS A 147 -2.85 -11.56 7.90
C CYS A 147 -3.92 -11.91 6.86
N GLU A 148 -3.59 -12.66 5.82
CA GLU A 148 -4.55 -13.00 4.78
C GLU A 148 -5.68 -13.89 5.32
N ILE A 149 -6.92 -13.50 5.03
CA ILE A 149 -8.12 -14.29 5.28
C ILE A 149 -8.79 -14.68 3.96
N SER A 150 -9.73 -15.62 4.03
CA SER A 150 -10.51 -15.99 2.85
C SER A 150 -11.50 -14.87 2.47
N ARG A 151 -11.82 -14.79 1.18
CA ARG A 151 -12.91 -13.93 0.70
C ARG A 151 -14.23 -14.28 1.38
N GLU A 152 -14.50 -15.56 1.55
CA GLU A 152 -15.75 -16.06 2.13
C GLU A 152 -15.90 -15.60 3.59
N GLU A 153 -14.81 -15.59 4.36
CA GLU A 153 -14.78 -15.05 5.72
C GLU A 153 -15.06 -13.54 5.72
N PHE A 154 -14.39 -12.78 4.85
CA PHE A 154 -14.60 -11.34 4.72
C PHE A 154 -16.05 -11.01 4.33
N ASP A 155 -16.56 -11.62 3.26
CA ASP A 155 -17.91 -11.36 2.74
C ASP A 155 -18.98 -11.74 3.79
N SER A 156 -18.78 -12.81 4.56
CA SER A 156 -19.69 -13.17 5.66
C SER A 156 -19.74 -12.13 6.78
N LEU A 157 -18.62 -11.47 7.09
CA LEU A 157 -18.58 -10.40 8.09
C LEU A 157 -19.13 -9.10 7.52
N TRP A 158 -18.86 -8.80 6.25
CA TRP A 158 -19.37 -7.65 5.52
C TRP A 158 -20.90 -7.58 5.52
N ASP A 159 -21.56 -8.71 5.31
CA ASP A 159 -23.02 -8.81 5.31
C ASP A 159 -23.64 -8.62 6.70
N ARG A 160 -22.85 -8.82 7.77
CA ARG A 160 -23.27 -8.67 9.17
C ARG A 160 -22.94 -7.31 9.76
N ALA A 161 -21.94 -6.63 9.22
CA ALA A 161 -21.51 -5.31 9.66
C ALA A 161 -22.59 -4.27 9.32
N ARG A 162 -22.70 -3.26 10.18
CA ARG A 162 -23.56 -2.10 9.93
C ARG A 162 -22.80 -1.10 9.07
N ASP A 163 -23.50 -0.29 8.28
CA ASP A 163 -22.87 0.84 7.61
C ASP A 163 -22.22 1.74 8.68
N GLY A 164 -20.97 2.13 8.47
CA GLY A 164 -20.27 3.09 9.32
C GLY A 164 -20.96 4.46 9.25
N GLU A 165 -20.94 5.19 10.36
CA GLU A 165 -21.43 6.58 10.42
C GLU A 165 -20.42 7.59 9.86
#